data_AF-A0A953Z0W9-F1
#
_entry.id   AF-A0A953Z0W9-F1
#
_cell.length_a   1.000
_cell.length_b   1.000
_cell.length_c   1.000
_cell.angle_alpha   90.00
_cell.angle_beta   90.00
_cell.angle_gamma   90.00
#
_symmetry.space_group_name_H-M   'P 1'
#
loop_
_entity.id
_entity.type
_entity.pdbx_description
1 polymer ?
#
loop_
_entity_poly.entity_id
_entity_poly.type
_entity_poly.pdbx_seq_one_letter_code
_entity_poly.pdbx_strand_id
1 'polypeptide(L)'
;MSKENQDKKKENKKGGEFVIRFSKGDIGASVFLKTASAGFRYLSYSLSRSYEVGEKKEKRYSSDFYDYNAASIADVVIRASKFIGEHRDNPEGAIEGAKVVKANRDKYFEGKKQAKANGVAKEADAPAEAASF
;
A
#
# COMPACT_ATOMS: atom_id res chain seq x y z
N MET A 1 18.62 25.01 14.32
CA MET A 1 18.60 23.54 14.43
C MET A 1 17.87 22.98 13.21
N SER A 2 18.59 22.28 12.35
CA SER A 2 18.21 21.94 10.97
C SER A 2 17.18 20.80 10.91
N LYS A 3 16.22 20.91 9.98
CA LYS A 3 15.11 19.98 9.70
C LYS A 3 15.51 18.58 9.18
N GLU A 4 16.78 18.20 9.27
CA GLU A 4 17.34 17.00 8.60
C GLU A 4 17.20 15.69 9.38
N ASN A 5 16.70 15.72 10.62
CA ASN A 5 16.70 14.55 11.51
C ASN A 5 15.38 13.76 11.58
N GLN A 6 14.35 14.10 10.78
CA GLN A 6 13.08 13.37 10.81
C GLN A 6 12.96 12.28 9.73
N ASP A 7 13.74 12.33 8.64
CA ASP A 7 13.60 11.38 7.53
C ASP A 7 14.44 10.10 7.66
N LYS A 8 15.32 9.98 8.67
CA LYS A 8 16.20 8.81 8.86
C LYS A 8 15.88 7.93 10.06
N LYS A 9 14.72 8.10 10.71
CA LYS A 9 14.38 7.39 11.96
C LYS A 9 13.06 6.62 11.90
N LYS A 10 12.86 5.79 10.87
CA LYS A 10 11.85 4.69 10.91
C LYS A 10 12.33 3.37 10.32
N GLU A 11 13.64 3.18 10.21
CA GLU A 11 14.24 1.86 10.00
C GLU A 11 14.36 1.15 11.36
N ASN A 12 13.24 1.00 12.07
CA ASN A 12 13.23 0.42 13.41
C ASN A 12 12.90 -1.08 13.33
N LYS A 13 13.96 -1.87 13.44
CA LYS A 13 14.04 -3.26 13.92
C LYS A 13 12.76 -3.72 14.64
N LYS A 14 12.05 -4.67 14.02
CA LYS A 14 11.00 -5.61 14.52
C LYS A 14 9.78 -5.76 13.59
N GLY A 15 9.62 -4.94 12.56
CA GLY A 15 8.38 -4.88 11.75
C GLY A 15 8.28 -5.76 10.50
N GLY A 16 9.40 -6.23 9.92
CA GLY A 16 9.43 -6.82 8.58
C GLY A 16 9.57 -5.79 7.46
N GLU A 17 10.02 -6.22 6.28
CA GLU A 17 10.15 -5.37 5.08
C GLU A 17 8.76 -5.10 4.47
N PHE A 18 8.44 -3.84 4.22
CA PHE A 18 7.16 -3.47 3.60
C PHE A 18 7.10 -3.96 2.15
N VAL A 19 6.00 -4.62 1.79
CA VAL A 19 5.78 -5.18 0.45
C VAL A 19 4.78 -4.31 -0.31
N ILE A 20 3.52 -4.31 0.14
CA ILE A 20 2.42 -3.65 -0.55
C ILE A 20 1.35 -3.20 0.47
N ARG A 21 0.54 -2.22 0.09
CA ARG A 21 -0.65 -1.82 0.86
C ARG A 21 -1.88 -1.90 -0.01
N PHE A 22 -2.90 -2.61 0.49
CA PHE A 22 -4.26 -2.55 -0.04
C PHE A 22 -5.05 -1.50 0.72
N SER A 23 -5.85 -0.68 0.04
CA SER A 23 -6.63 0.37 0.68
C SER A 23 -8.02 0.51 0.05
N LYS A 24 -9.03 0.75 0.90
CA LYS A 24 -10.40 1.09 0.50
C LYS A 24 -10.95 2.16 1.46
N GLY A 25 -11.18 3.35 0.92
CA GLY A 25 -11.47 4.53 1.73
C GLY A 25 -10.33 4.79 2.73
N ASP A 26 -10.69 4.96 4.00
CA ASP A 26 -9.75 5.17 5.09
C ASP A 26 -9.08 3.90 5.60
N ILE A 27 -9.53 2.72 5.18
CA ILE A 27 -9.00 1.45 5.67
C ILE A 27 -7.85 0.99 4.79
N GLY A 28 -6.78 0.51 5.40
CA GLY A 28 -5.70 -0.15 4.67
C GLY A 28 -5.08 -1.34 5.40
N ALA A 29 -4.74 -2.36 4.61
CA ALA A 29 -3.96 -3.53 5.02
C ALA A 29 -2.55 -3.41 4.42
N SER A 30 -1.54 -3.25 5.27
CA SER A 30 -0.12 -3.22 4.86
C SER A 30 0.49 -4.60 5.02
N VAL A 31 1.06 -5.16 3.95
CA VAL A 31 1.72 -6.47 3.92
C VAL A 31 3.22 -6.29 4.12
N PHE A 32 3.81 -7.17 4.93
CA PHE A 32 5.21 -7.18 5.30
C PHE A 32 5.82 -8.57 5.15
N LEU A 33 7.04 -8.64 4.62
CA LEU A 33 7.88 -9.82 4.68
C LEU A 33 8.62 -9.87 6.02
N LYS A 34 8.44 -10.96 6.76
CA LYS A 34 9.09 -11.18 8.06
C LYS A 34 9.90 -12.47 8.02
N THR A 35 10.90 -12.53 8.89
CA THR A 35 11.67 -13.76 9.15
C THR A 35 11.24 -14.31 10.51
N ALA A 36 10.85 -15.57 10.55
CA ALA A 36 10.55 -16.28 11.79
C ALA A 36 11.84 -16.54 12.59
N SER A 37 11.71 -16.83 13.88
CA SER A 37 12.86 -17.22 14.71
C SER A 37 13.59 -18.46 14.18
N ALA A 38 12.86 -19.37 13.53
CA ALA A 38 13.39 -20.57 12.88
C ALA A 38 14.06 -20.31 11.51
N GLY A 39 14.12 -19.05 11.05
CA GLY A 39 14.84 -18.66 9.83
C GLY A 39 14.02 -18.67 8.53
N PHE A 40 12.81 -19.25 8.52
CA PHE A 40 11.94 -19.17 7.35
C PHE A 40 11.29 -17.79 7.21
N ARG A 41 11.13 -17.32 5.97
CA ARG A 41 10.46 -16.05 5.64
C ARG A 41 8.98 -16.28 5.38
N TYR A 42 8.15 -15.34 5.79
CA TYR A 42 6.70 -15.40 5.63
C TYR A 42 6.12 -13.99 5.47
N LEU A 43 4.97 -13.90 4.80
CA LEU A 43 4.22 -12.66 4.69
C LEU A 43 3.21 -12.54 5.83
N SER A 44 3.03 -11.32 6.34
CA SER A 44 1.98 -10.97 7.31
C SER A 44 1.39 -9.62 6.96
N TYR A 45 0.16 -9.31 7.38
CA TYR A 45 -0.40 -7.98 7.20
C TYR A 45 -0.79 -7.32 8.53
N SER A 46 -0.83 -6.00 8.52
CA SER A 46 -1.36 -5.15 9.60
C SER A 46 -2.47 -4.25 9.05
N LEU A 47 -3.59 -4.18 9.79
CA LEU A 47 -4.72 -3.32 9.46
C LEU A 47 -4.57 -1.95 10.13
N SER A 48 -5.00 -0.91 9.43
CA SER A 48 -5.00 0.46 9.94
C SER A 48 -6.12 1.27 9.31
N ARG A 49 -6.64 2.25 10.06
CA ARG A 49 -7.58 3.27 9.57
C ARG A 49 -6.90 4.63 9.55
N SER A 50 -6.91 5.34 8.43
CA SER A 50 -6.50 6.73 8.35
C SER A 50 -7.59 7.67 8.80
N TYR A 51 -7.20 8.81 9.37
CA TYR A 51 -8.10 9.92 9.64
C TYR A 51 -7.32 11.23 9.59
N GLU A 52 -8.00 12.31 9.25
CA GLU A 52 -7.39 13.64 9.20
C GLU A 52 -7.59 14.33 10.55
N VAL A 53 -6.54 15.01 11.02
CA VAL A 53 -6.58 15.78 12.28
C VAL A 53 -6.15 17.22 12.02
N GLY A 54 -6.91 18.14 12.60
CA GLY A 54 -6.63 19.57 12.61
C GLY A 54 -6.85 20.27 11.26
N GLU A 55 -6.67 21.59 11.26
CA GLU A 55 -6.87 22.44 10.08
C GLU A 55 -5.92 22.12 8.93
N LYS A 56 -4.75 21.54 9.25
CA LYS A 56 -3.73 21.15 8.27
C LYS A 56 -3.98 19.79 7.62
N LYS A 57 -5.10 19.12 7.92
CA LYS A 57 -5.47 17.80 7.39
C LYS A 57 -4.34 16.77 7.53
N GLU A 58 -3.71 16.73 8.70
CA GLU A 58 -2.62 15.79 8.96
C GLU A 58 -3.19 14.37 9.01
N LYS A 59 -2.66 13.47 8.17
CA LYS A 59 -3.08 12.07 8.17
C LYS A 59 -2.47 11.31 9.33
N ARG A 60 -3.32 10.83 10.24
CA ARG A 60 -2.97 9.92 11.33
C ARG A 60 -3.55 8.53 11.08
N TYR A 61 -3.06 7.56 11.82
CA TYR A 61 -3.48 6.16 11.71
C TYR A 61 -3.93 5.65 13.08
N SER A 62 -5.05 4.95 13.12
CA SER A 62 -5.57 4.25 14.29
C SER A 62 -5.77 2.76 13.99
N SER A 63 -5.74 1.95 15.05
CA SER A 63 -6.18 0.55 15.04
C SER A 63 -7.63 0.38 15.49
N ASP A 64 -8.34 1.48 15.74
CA ASP A 64 -9.76 1.49 16.09
C ASP A 64 -10.62 1.56 14.82
N PHE A 65 -11.62 0.68 14.78
CA PHE A 65 -12.52 0.51 13.65
C PHE A 65 -13.97 0.68 14.10
N TYR A 66 -14.80 1.18 13.18
CA TYR A 66 -16.23 1.37 13.40
C TYR A 66 -17.06 0.48 12.48
N ASP A 67 -18.34 0.33 12.79
CA ASP A 67 -19.32 -0.48 12.04
C ASP A 67 -19.37 -0.14 10.55
N TYR A 68 -19.38 1.14 10.20
CA TYR A 68 -19.39 1.62 8.82
C TYR A 68 -18.10 1.28 8.05
N ASN A 69 -17.05 0.82 8.72
CA ASN A 69 -15.82 0.34 8.07
C ASN A 69 -15.90 -1.12 7.64
N ALA A 70 -16.93 -1.89 8.04
CA ALA A 70 -16.99 -3.34 7.86
C ALA A 70 -16.73 -3.78 6.40
N ALA A 71 -17.41 -3.16 5.43
CA ALA A 71 -17.24 -3.49 4.02
C ALA A 71 -15.84 -3.16 3.48
N SER A 72 -15.21 -2.09 4.00
CA SER A 72 -13.84 -1.71 3.62
C SER A 72 -12.81 -2.62 4.26
N ILE A 73 -13.02 -3.04 5.50
CA ILE A 73 -12.16 -4.00 6.22
C ILE A 73 -12.20 -5.36 5.51
N ALA A 74 -13.39 -5.90 5.25
CA ALA A 74 -13.54 -7.19 4.59
C ALA A 74 -12.79 -7.22 3.25
N ASP A 75 -12.99 -6.18 2.45
CA ASP A 75 -12.36 -6.03 1.15
C ASP A 75 -10.82 -6.01 1.22
N VAL A 76 -10.22 -5.17 2.08
CA VAL A 76 -8.75 -5.12 2.17
C VAL A 76 -8.15 -6.39 2.78
N VAL A 77 -8.88 -7.05 3.70
CA VAL A 77 -8.46 -8.33 4.29
C VAL A 77 -8.48 -9.43 3.24
N ILE A 78 -9.53 -9.53 2.42
CA ILE A 78 -9.64 -10.52 1.34
C ILE A 78 -8.47 -10.33 0.36
N ARG A 79 -8.22 -9.10 -0.11
CA ARG A 79 -7.11 -8.81 -1.04
C ARG A 79 -5.75 -9.15 -0.43
N ALA A 80 -5.50 -8.73 0.81
CA ALA A 80 -4.24 -9.03 1.49
C ALA A 80 -4.04 -10.53 1.69
N SER A 81 -5.09 -11.26 2.08
CA SER A 81 -5.04 -12.70 2.29
C SER A 81 -4.82 -13.45 0.99
N LYS A 82 -5.51 -13.05 -0.08
CA LYS A 82 -5.30 -13.60 -1.44
C LYS A 82 -3.86 -13.40 -1.89
N PHE A 83 -3.33 -12.19 -1.76
CA PHE A 83 -1.94 -11.87 -2.12
C PHE A 83 -0.93 -12.72 -1.34
N ILE A 84 -1.13 -12.90 -0.03
CA ILE A 84 -0.27 -13.78 0.78
C ILE A 84 -0.39 -15.24 0.32
N GLY A 85 -1.59 -15.71 -0.01
CA GLY A 85 -1.82 -17.05 -0.54
C GLY A 85 -1.09 -17.30 -1.85
N GLU A 86 -1.14 -16.34 -2.79
CA GLU A 86 -0.45 -16.41 -4.09
C GLU A 86 1.09 -16.45 -3.96
N HIS A 87 1.63 -15.88 -2.87
CA HIS A 87 3.07 -15.79 -2.62
C HIS A 87 3.51 -16.68 -1.44
N ARG A 88 2.72 -17.69 -1.08
CA ARG A 88 3.00 -18.54 0.08
C ARG A 88 4.32 -19.29 -0.06
N ASP A 89 4.57 -19.85 -1.25
CA ASP A 89 5.75 -20.69 -1.51
C ASP A 89 6.99 -19.87 -1.90
N ASN A 90 6.78 -18.63 -2.37
CA ASN A 90 7.84 -17.68 -2.67
C ASN A 90 7.52 -16.28 -2.12
N PRO A 91 7.67 -16.08 -0.79
CA PRO A 91 7.34 -14.81 -0.16
C PRO A 91 8.33 -13.68 -0.51
N GLU A 92 9.51 -14.02 -1.02
CA GLU A 92 10.52 -13.04 -1.45
C GLU A 92 10.17 -12.43 -2.80
N GLY A 93 9.68 -13.23 -3.75
CA GLY A 93 9.20 -12.77 -5.05
C GLY A 93 8.09 -11.71 -4.95
N ALA A 94 7.34 -11.71 -3.84
CA ALA A 94 6.32 -10.70 -3.56
C ALA A 94 6.89 -9.27 -3.50
N ILE A 95 8.11 -9.10 -2.99
CA ILE A 95 8.77 -7.79 -2.90
C ILE A 95 9.13 -7.28 -4.29
N GLU A 96 9.71 -8.13 -5.12
CA GLU A 96 10.11 -7.77 -6.48
C GLU A 96 8.88 -7.40 -7.32
N GLY A 97 7.84 -8.23 -7.27
CA GLY A 97 6.56 -7.94 -7.91
C GLY A 97 5.95 -6.61 -7.45
N ALA A 98 5.94 -6.35 -6.14
CA ALA A 98 5.40 -5.09 -5.60
C ALA A 98 6.23 -3.86 -5.99
N LYS A 99 7.56 -3.97 -6.06
CA LYS A 99 8.45 -2.90 -6.53
C LYS A 99 8.17 -2.54 -7.99
N VAL A 100 7.96 -3.54 -8.84
CA VAL A 100 7.60 -3.34 -10.26
C VAL A 100 6.25 -2.65 -10.40
N VAL A 101 5.23 -3.11 -9.66
CA VAL A 101 3.90 -2.49 -9.68
C VAL A 101 3.94 -1.03 -9.22
N LYS A 102 4.69 -0.73 -8.15
CA LYS A 102 4.87 0.65 -7.68
C LYS A 102 5.55 1.53 -8.73
N ALA A 103 6.62 1.05 -9.35
CA ALA A 103 7.33 1.77 -10.40
C ALA A 103 6.43 2.07 -11.61
N ASN A 104 5.62 1.10 -12.04
CA ASN A 104 4.68 1.29 -13.15
C ASN A 104 3.58 2.29 -12.80
N ARG A 105 3.06 2.24 -11.56
CA ARG A 105 2.07 3.20 -11.07
C ARG A 105 2.62 4.62 -11.06
N ASP A 106 3.83 4.81 -10.54
CA ASP A 106 4.42 6.14 -10.40
C ASP A 106 4.70 6.75 -11.78
N LYS A 107 5.19 5.96 -12.75
CA LYS A 107 5.31 6.37 -14.17
C LYS A 107 3.97 6.81 -14.78
N TYR A 108 2.88 6.08 -14.53
CA TYR A 108 1.56 6.44 -15.04
C TYR A 108 1.07 7.80 -14.49
N PHE A 109 1.27 8.06 -13.20
CA PHE A 109 0.89 9.34 -12.60
C PHE A 109 1.78 10.51 -13.02
N GLU A 110 3.08 10.28 -13.23
CA GLU A 110 3.99 11.27 -13.80
C GLU A 110 3.58 11.66 -15.22
N GLY A 111 3.29 10.68 -16.08
CA GLY A 111 2.77 10.92 -17.42
C GLY A 111 1.46 11.71 -17.41
N LYS A 112 0.55 11.43 -16.48
CA LYS A 112 -0.72 12.17 -16.34
C LYS A 112 -0.52 13.61 -15.83
N LYS A 113 0.46 13.84 -14.96
CA LYS A 113 0.84 15.20 -14.52
C LYS A 113 1.46 15.99 -15.66
N GLN A 114 2.35 15.38 -16.45
CA GLN A 114 2.96 16.00 -17.62
C GLN A 114 1.92 16.30 -18.71
N ALA A 115 0.98 15.39 -18.98
CA ALA A 115 -0.12 15.61 -19.92
C ALA A 115 -1.03 16.78 -19.51
N LYS A 116 -1.33 16.91 -18.21
CA LYS A 116 -2.07 18.06 -17.66
C LYS A 116 -1.27 19.36 -17.72
N ALA A 117 0.03 19.32 -17.44
CA ALA A 117 0.90 20.50 -17.49
C ALA A 117 1.12 21.00 -18.94
N ASN A 118 1.12 20.09 -19.91
CA ASN A 118 1.29 20.41 -21.33
C ASN A 118 -0.02 20.76 -22.06
N GLY A 119 -1.14 20.89 -21.35
CA GLY A 119 -2.43 21.31 -21.92
C GLY A 119 -3.07 20.32 -22.90
N VAL A 120 -2.60 19.07 -22.96
CA VAL A 120 -3.15 18.05 -23.85
C VAL A 120 -4.28 17.32 -23.11
N ALA A 121 -5.45 17.93 -23.06
CA ALA A 121 -6.69 17.19 -22.82
C ALA A 121 -7.03 16.41 -24.10
N LYS A 122 -6.40 15.25 -24.28
CA LYS A 122 -7.00 14.19 -25.09
C LYS A 122 -7.62 13.19 -24.14
N GLU A 123 -8.93 13.03 -24.26
CA GLU A 123 -9.65 11.85 -23.80
C GLU A 123 -8.89 10.62 -24.30
N ALA A 124 -8.16 9.98 -23.40
CA ALA A 124 -7.71 8.62 -23.62
C ALA A 124 -8.81 7.75 -23.04
N ASP A 125 -9.59 7.14 -23.94
CA ASP A 125 -10.48 6.02 -23.63
C ASP A 125 -9.79 5.07 -22.64
N ALA A 126 -10.52 4.71 -21.59
CA ALA A 126 -10.09 3.65 -20.70
C ALA A 126 -9.91 2.37 -21.52
N PRO A 127 -8.79 1.63 -21.40
CA PRO A 127 -8.78 0.26 -21.86
C PRO A 127 -9.77 -0.52 -21.00
N ALA A 128 -10.92 -0.85 -21.61
CA ALA A 128 -11.88 -1.80 -21.11
C ALA A 128 -11.27 -3.19 -21.16
N GLU A 129 -10.41 -3.54 -20.20
CA GLU A 129 -10.09 -4.93 -19.85
C GLU A 129 -9.24 -4.99 -18.58
N ALA A 130 -9.91 -5.17 -17.44
CA ALA A 130 -9.38 -5.85 -16.25
C ALA A 130 -10.55 -6.12 -15.28
N ALA A 131 -11.59 -6.78 -15.81
CA ALA A 131 -12.64 -7.41 -15.02
C ALA A 131 -12.44 -8.93 -15.04
N SER A 132 -11.34 -9.40 -14.42
CA SER A 132 -11.17 -10.78 -13.94
C SER A 132 -9.74 -10.92 -13.44
N PHE A 133 -9.58 -11.04 -12.12
CA PHE A 133 -8.72 -11.95 -11.35
C PHE A 133 -8.46 -11.38 -9.96
#